data_AF-A0A7S2LME6-F1
#
_entry.id   AF-A0A7S2LME6-F1
#
_cell.length_a   1.000
_cell.length_b   1.000
_cell.length_c   1.000
_cell.angle_alpha   90.00
_cell.angle_beta   90.00
_cell.angle_gamma   90.00
#
_symmetry.space_group_name_H-M   'P 1'
#
loop_
_entity.id
_entity.type
_entity.pdbx_description
1 polymer ?
#
loop_
_entity_poly.entity_id
_entity_poly.type
_entity_poly.pdbx_seq_one_letter_code
_entity_poly.pdbx_strand_id
1 'polypeptide(L)'
;EIRSDLRGIAPMLLIFGGLWATPIFSHMRGCILGTMSLFIVMLSHSALGLADCTCPSLKRHMLHSDIIHHSARLIGNLMWMHYHPDDQLTRLGAIFVAPVDAVRKSSRPAFKPYLVGHVLLLLIRFRNDLFGAGFPYVVVGLVHSHMLLEIATLRQHSQRTDMRLQHMLRHSVDVAFASVQSVISCFCDATAVLTADLKFAESSTTLRTLLGRAALQGKAFEDLSHLGDRDEYRRLVASVMEDASREHAAGAHLAAGSD
;
A
#
# COMPACT_ATOMS: atom_id res chain seq x y z
N GLU A 1 6.44 -8.63 -2.55
CA GLU A 1 5.85 -9.25 -1.35
C GLU A 1 5.88 -10.77 -1.39
N ILE A 2 5.12 -11.46 -2.25
CA ILE A 2 4.93 -12.93 -2.15
C ILE A 2 6.25 -13.73 -2.12
N ARG A 3 7.26 -13.36 -2.93
CA ARG A 3 8.59 -14.01 -2.94
C ARG A 3 9.40 -13.75 -1.67
N SER A 4 9.16 -12.63 -1.00
CA SER A 4 9.74 -12.28 0.31
C SER A 4 9.06 -13.07 1.43
N ASP A 5 7.74 -13.24 1.35
CA ASP A 5 6.97 -14.02 2.34
C ASP A 5 7.39 -15.51 2.32
N LEU A 6 7.58 -16.07 1.13
CA LEU A 6 8.12 -17.43 0.94
C LEU A 6 9.50 -17.64 1.59
N ARG A 7 10.39 -16.63 1.53
CA ARG A 7 11.72 -16.71 2.16
C ARG A 7 11.66 -16.62 3.69
N GLY A 8 10.67 -15.93 4.25
CA GLY A 8 10.47 -15.83 5.70
C GLY A 8 9.88 -17.09 6.32
N ILE A 9 9.10 -17.87 5.57
CA ILE A 9 8.37 -19.04 6.10
C ILE A 9 9.27 -20.29 6.20
N ALA A 10 10.19 -20.49 5.27
CA ALA A 10 11.09 -21.66 5.27
C ALA A 10 11.91 -21.87 6.57
N PRO A 11 12.59 -20.85 7.14
CA PRO A 11 13.30 -21.02 8.41
C PRO A 11 12.35 -21.25 9.59
N MET A 12 11.14 -20.69 9.58
CA MET A 12 10.13 -20.98 10.61
C MET A 12 9.74 -22.45 10.59
N LEU A 13 9.53 -23.03 9.40
CA LEU A 13 9.18 -24.45 9.29
C LEU A 13 10.28 -25.37 9.84
N LEU A 14 11.55 -25.03 9.60
CA LEU A 14 12.70 -25.76 10.15
C LEU A 14 12.79 -25.66 11.67
N ILE A 15 12.57 -24.47 12.23
CA ILE A 15 12.58 -24.25 13.68
C ILE A 15 11.47 -25.08 14.35
N PHE A 16 10.23 -24.99 13.84
CA PHE A 16 9.11 -25.76 14.40
C PHE A 16 9.27 -27.27 14.19
N GLY A 17 9.84 -27.71 13.08
CA GLY A 17 10.19 -29.13 12.88
C GLY A 17 11.23 -29.62 13.89
N GLY A 18 12.25 -28.81 14.18
CA GLY A 18 13.24 -29.11 15.22
C GLY A 18 12.66 -29.14 16.63
N LEU A 19 11.75 -28.21 16.95
CA LEU A 19 11.02 -28.19 18.22
C LEU A 19 10.08 -29.39 18.37
N TRP A 20 9.47 -29.86 17.28
CA TRP A 20 8.61 -31.05 17.31
C TRP A 20 9.40 -32.34 17.58
N ALA A 21 10.57 -32.46 16.97
CA ALA A 21 11.46 -33.61 17.08
C ALA A 21 12.12 -33.72 18.48
N THR A 22 12.21 -32.61 19.22
CA THR A 22 12.88 -32.59 20.53
C THR A 22 11.96 -33.15 21.64
N PRO A 23 12.40 -34.17 22.40
CA PRO A 23 11.54 -34.87 23.36
C PRO A 23 11.10 -34.01 24.56
N ILE A 24 11.88 -32.97 24.90
CA ILE A 24 11.57 -31.99 25.95
C ILE A 24 10.25 -31.27 25.68
N PHE A 25 9.88 -31.08 24.41
CA PHE A 25 8.65 -30.39 24.00
C PHE A 25 7.50 -31.35 23.64
N SER A 26 7.54 -32.59 24.11
CA SER A 26 6.51 -33.60 23.84
C SER A 26 5.09 -33.13 24.21
N HIS A 27 4.94 -32.40 25.31
CA HIS A 27 3.67 -31.82 25.77
C HIS A 27 3.15 -30.68 24.86
N MET A 28 4.01 -30.03 24.06
CA MET A 28 3.64 -28.96 23.13
C MET A 28 3.47 -29.43 21.68
N ARG A 29 3.63 -30.73 21.41
CA ARG A 29 3.59 -31.26 20.03
C ARG A 29 2.28 -30.94 19.29
N GLY A 30 1.15 -30.92 19.98
CA GLY A 30 -0.14 -30.52 19.39
C GLY A 30 -0.15 -29.04 18.95
N CYS A 31 0.42 -28.16 19.77
CA CYS A 31 0.59 -26.74 19.44
C CYS A 31 1.50 -26.57 18.22
N ILE A 32 2.65 -27.25 18.25
CA ILE A 32 3.64 -27.18 17.18
C ILE A 32 3.03 -27.71 15.87
N LEU A 33 2.35 -28.86 15.89
CA LEU A 33 1.70 -29.44 14.71
C LEU A 33 0.64 -28.49 14.13
N GLY A 34 -0.23 -27.90 14.96
CA GLY A 34 -1.25 -26.98 14.48
C GLY A 34 -0.64 -25.70 13.87
N THR A 35 0.41 -25.13 14.48
CA THR A 35 1.12 -23.99 13.88
C THR A 35 1.80 -24.35 12.56
N MET A 36 2.40 -25.54 12.46
CA MET A 36 3.00 -26.05 11.22
C MET A 36 1.95 -26.20 10.11
N SER A 37 0.80 -26.81 10.40
CA SER A 37 -0.31 -26.94 9.44
C SER A 37 -0.80 -25.58 8.96
N LEU A 38 -0.90 -24.60 9.85
CA LEU A 38 -1.30 -23.24 9.53
C LEU A 38 -0.31 -22.57 8.56
N PHE A 39 1.00 -22.70 8.81
CA PHE A 39 2.04 -22.19 7.92
C PHE A 39 2.02 -22.87 6.55
N ILE A 40 1.76 -24.17 6.50
CA ILE A 40 1.63 -24.90 5.23
C ILE A 40 0.45 -24.36 4.43
N VAL A 41 -0.72 -24.14 5.06
CA VAL A 41 -1.89 -23.55 4.40
C VAL A 41 -1.59 -22.15 3.86
N MET A 42 -0.90 -21.30 4.64
CA MET A 42 -0.44 -19.97 4.18
C MET A 42 0.45 -20.06 2.95
N LEU A 43 1.42 -20.97 3.00
CA LEU A 43 2.40 -21.17 1.95
C LEU A 43 1.74 -21.67 0.67
N SER A 44 0.85 -22.65 0.77
CA SER A 44 0.08 -23.19 -0.34
C SER A 44 -0.80 -22.12 -0.97
N HIS A 45 -1.49 -21.29 -0.17
CA HIS A 45 -2.30 -20.20 -0.69
C HIS A 45 -1.46 -19.13 -1.41
N SER A 46 -0.32 -18.75 -0.83
CA SER A 46 0.61 -17.78 -1.41
C SER A 46 1.24 -18.29 -2.73
N ALA A 47 1.55 -19.59 -2.80
CA ALA A 47 2.07 -20.23 -4.00
C ALA A 47 1.01 -20.32 -5.11
N LEU A 48 -0.25 -20.62 -4.77
CA LEU A 48 -1.37 -20.60 -5.71
C LEU A 48 -1.63 -19.20 -6.30
N GLY A 49 -1.48 -18.16 -5.48
CA GLY A 49 -1.60 -16.76 -5.94
C GLY A 49 -0.56 -16.32 -6.95
N LEU A 50 0.68 -16.83 -6.82
CA LEU A 50 1.76 -16.56 -7.78
C LEU A 50 1.52 -17.20 -9.15
N ALA A 51 0.77 -18.31 -9.19
CA ALA A 51 0.45 -18.99 -10.44
C ALA A 51 -0.61 -18.24 -11.26
N ASP A 52 -1.40 -17.38 -10.63
CA ASP A 52 -2.63 -16.81 -11.21
C ASP A 52 -2.49 -15.28 -11.42
N CYS A 53 -1.66 -14.88 -12.40
CA CYS A 53 -1.27 -13.49 -12.64
C CYS A 53 -2.27 -12.65 -13.48
N THR A 54 -3.59 -12.77 -13.24
CA THR A 54 -4.57 -11.87 -13.89
C THR A 54 -5.02 -10.74 -12.96
N CYS A 55 -5.11 -9.51 -13.49
CA CYS A 55 -5.38 -8.28 -12.72
C CYS A 55 -6.66 -8.33 -11.82
N PRO A 56 -7.82 -8.85 -12.29
CA PRO A 56 -9.00 -9.00 -11.43
C PRO A 56 -8.88 -10.15 -10.41
N SER A 57 -8.10 -11.19 -10.72
CA SER A 57 -7.81 -12.28 -9.79
C SER A 57 -6.93 -11.79 -8.64
N LEU A 58 -5.99 -10.88 -8.91
CA LEU A 58 -5.07 -10.33 -7.93
C LEU A 58 -5.79 -9.61 -6.77
N LYS A 59 -6.80 -8.78 -7.04
CA LYS A 59 -7.55 -8.07 -5.98
C LYS A 59 -8.33 -9.02 -5.09
N ARG A 60 -8.94 -10.07 -5.67
CA ARG A 60 -9.61 -11.12 -4.90
C ARG A 60 -8.61 -11.96 -4.12
N HIS A 61 -7.45 -12.25 -4.70
CA HIS A 61 -6.38 -13.00 -4.05
C HIS A 61 -5.80 -12.25 -2.86
N MET A 62 -5.57 -10.93 -2.97
CA MET A 62 -5.15 -10.09 -1.84
C MET A 62 -6.15 -10.11 -0.69
N LEU A 63 -7.45 -10.00 -0.98
CA LEU A 63 -8.49 -10.07 0.05
C LEU A 63 -8.55 -11.45 0.72
N HIS A 64 -8.50 -12.54 -0.05
CA HIS A 64 -8.47 -13.89 0.50
C HIS A 64 -7.21 -14.14 1.34
N SER A 65 -6.06 -13.69 0.85
CA SER A 65 -4.80 -13.79 1.57
C SER A 65 -4.89 -13.07 2.92
N ASP A 66 -5.43 -11.85 2.96
CA ASP A 66 -5.66 -11.13 4.22
C ASP A 66 -6.57 -11.91 5.19
N ILE A 67 -7.70 -12.42 4.71
CA ILE A 67 -8.65 -13.20 5.52
C ILE A 67 -7.97 -14.44 6.09
N ILE A 68 -7.21 -15.16 5.27
CA ILE A 68 -6.51 -16.37 5.67
C ILE A 68 -5.46 -16.01 6.74
N HIS A 69 -4.61 -15.02 6.49
CA HIS A 69 -3.59 -14.55 7.44
C HIS A 69 -4.18 -14.13 8.78
N HIS A 70 -5.31 -13.42 8.78
CA HIS A 70 -6.01 -13.04 10.01
C HIS A 70 -6.64 -14.21 10.74
N SER A 71 -7.29 -15.12 10.01
CA SER A 71 -7.89 -16.33 10.58
C SER A 71 -6.83 -17.18 11.28
N ALA A 72 -5.67 -17.32 10.63
CA ALA A 72 -4.53 -17.99 11.21
C ALA A 72 -3.97 -17.30 12.44
N ARG A 73 -3.83 -15.97 12.44
CA ARG A 73 -3.41 -15.24 13.65
C ARG A 73 -4.38 -15.51 14.82
N LEU A 74 -5.68 -15.51 14.56
CA LEU A 74 -6.69 -15.82 15.58
C LEU A 74 -6.58 -17.27 16.07
N ILE A 75 -6.40 -18.24 15.17
CA ILE A 75 -6.19 -19.65 15.53
C ILE A 75 -4.91 -19.81 16.35
N GLY A 76 -3.80 -19.17 15.94
CA GLY A 76 -2.54 -19.19 16.67
C GLY A 76 -2.69 -18.60 18.08
N ASN A 77 -3.38 -17.47 18.21
CA ASN A 77 -3.71 -16.89 19.52
C ASN A 77 -4.57 -17.82 20.37
N LEU A 78 -5.56 -18.49 19.78
CA LEU A 78 -6.40 -19.47 20.46
C LEU A 78 -5.60 -20.68 20.95
N MET A 79 -4.70 -21.21 20.12
CA MET A 79 -3.80 -22.30 20.50
C MET A 79 -2.88 -21.85 21.64
N TRP A 80 -2.26 -20.67 21.56
CA TRP A 80 -1.43 -20.16 22.64
C TRP A 80 -2.21 -19.96 23.95
N MET A 81 -3.46 -19.50 23.89
CA MET A 81 -4.32 -19.41 25.07
C MET A 81 -4.56 -20.77 25.72
N HIS A 82 -4.71 -21.82 24.90
CA HIS A 82 -4.96 -23.17 25.40
C HIS A 82 -3.73 -23.79 26.06
N TYR A 83 -2.55 -23.63 25.45
CA TYR A 83 -1.31 -24.26 25.93
C TYR A 83 -0.53 -23.43 26.96
N HIS A 84 -0.69 -22.10 26.97
CA HIS A 84 -0.01 -21.19 27.89
C HIS A 84 -0.98 -20.16 28.51
N PRO A 85 -1.89 -20.60 29.41
CA PRO A 85 -2.87 -19.72 30.02
C PRO A 85 -2.22 -18.64 30.92
N ASP A 86 -1.10 -18.95 31.56
CA ASP A 86 -0.53 -18.14 32.66
C ASP A 86 0.71 -17.33 32.31
N ASP A 87 1.32 -17.54 31.15
CA ASP A 87 2.51 -16.80 30.77
C ASP A 87 2.19 -15.34 30.40
N GLN A 88 2.80 -14.39 31.12
CA GLN A 88 2.58 -12.96 30.93
C GLN A 88 3.14 -12.46 29.60
N LEU A 89 4.24 -13.05 29.11
CA LEU A 89 4.85 -12.65 27.85
C LEU A 89 3.94 -12.98 26.67
N THR A 90 3.34 -14.18 26.64
CA THR A 90 2.34 -14.53 25.62
C THR A 90 1.08 -13.68 25.75
N ARG A 91 0.67 -13.26 26.96
CA ARG A 91 -0.46 -12.32 27.14
C ARG A 91 -0.18 -10.99 26.44
N LEU A 92 0.97 -10.37 26.72
CA LEU A 92 1.40 -9.11 26.08
C LEU A 92 1.58 -9.26 24.57
N GLY A 93 2.24 -10.34 24.13
CA GLY A 93 2.46 -10.63 22.72
C GLY A 93 1.15 -10.77 21.94
N ALA A 94 0.19 -11.53 22.48
CA ALA A 94 -1.12 -11.68 21.87
C ALA A 94 -1.87 -10.35 21.82
N ILE A 95 -1.89 -9.57 22.92
CA ILE A 95 -2.64 -8.31 23.01
C ILE A 95 -2.12 -7.24 22.04
N PHE A 96 -0.80 -7.07 21.95
CA PHE A 96 -0.19 -5.92 21.25
C PHE A 96 0.52 -6.29 19.95
N VAL A 97 1.29 -7.38 19.92
CA VAL A 97 2.16 -7.66 18.77
C VAL A 97 1.35 -8.17 17.58
N ALA A 98 0.40 -9.08 17.82
CA ALA A 98 -0.40 -9.67 16.75
C ALA A 98 -1.26 -8.62 15.99
N PRO A 99 -1.97 -7.70 16.67
CA PRO A 99 -2.76 -6.68 15.98
C PRO A 99 -1.93 -5.63 15.25
N VAL A 100 -0.77 -5.26 15.81
CA VAL A 100 0.16 -4.32 15.16
C VAL A 100 0.75 -4.91 13.88
N ASP A 101 1.15 -6.19 13.87
CA ASP A 101 1.60 -6.83 12.63
C ASP A 101 0.46 -6.93 11.60
N ALA A 102 -0.76 -7.23 12.06
CA ALA A 102 -1.94 -7.32 11.21
C ALA A 102 -2.27 -5.98 10.51
N VAL A 103 -2.13 -4.83 11.19
CA VAL A 103 -2.38 -3.50 10.59
C VAL A 103 -1.36 -3.16 9.49
N ARG A 104 -0.13 -3.66 9.60
CA ARG A 104 0.94 -3.39 8.63
C ARG A 104 0.73 -4.11 7.31
N LYS A 105 0.01 -5.22 7.30
CA LYS A 105 -0.08 -6.09 6.13
C LYS A 105 -1.47 -6.12 5.49
N SER A 106 -2.51 -5.65 6.18
CA SER A 106 -3.89 -5.87 5.73
C SER A 106 -4.58 -4.65 5.12
N SER A 107 -5.47 -4.94 4.19
CA SER A 107 -6.54 -4.06 3.74
C SER A 107 -7.65 -3.87 4.80
N ARG A 108 -8.22 -2.66 4.84
CA ARG A 108 -9.29 -2.27 5.79
C ARG A 108 -10.47 -3.24 5.92
N PRO A 109 -11.05 -3.83 4.85
CA PRO A 109 -12.25 -4.66 4.99
C PRO A 109 -12.00 -5.97 5.76
N ALA A 110 -10.81 -6.56 5.64
CA ALA A 110 -10.47 -7.79 6.36
C ALA A 110 -9.94 -7.54 7.79
N PHE A 111 -9.45 -6.33 8.05
CA PHE A 111 -8.88 -5.97 9.35
C PHE A 111 -9.93 -5.76 10.46
N LYS A 112 -11.09 -5.18 10.14
CA LYS A 112 -12.18 -4.98 11.11
C LYS A 112 -12.70 -6.29 11.74
N PRO A 113 -13.07 -7.34 10.97
CA PRO A 113 -13.52 -8.61 11.56
C PRO A 113 -12.40 -9.29 12.36
N TYR A 114 -11.14 -9.14 11.95
CA TYR A 114 -9.99 -9.61 12.73
C TYR A 114 -9.92 -8.94 14.11
N LEU A 115 -10.04 -7.61 14.18
CA LEU A 115 -10.03 -6.88 15.47
C LEU A 115 -11.19 -7.31 16.37
N VAL A 116 -12.39 -7.52 15.82
CA VAL A 116 -13.53 -8.04 16.57
C VAL A 116 -13.22 -9.43 17.15
N GLY A 117 -12.69 -10.33 16.32
CA GLY A 117 -12.23 -11.65 16.76
C GLY A 117 -11.17 -11.56 17.85
N HIS A 118 -10.21 -10.63 17.71
CA HIS A 118 -9.14 -10.40 18.67
C HIS A 118 -9.69 -9.97 20.04
N VAL A 119 -10.60 -8.99 20.06
CA VAL A 119 -11.26 -8.53 21.29
C VAL A 119 -12.09 -9.65 21.93
N LEU A 120 -12.80 -10.45 21.14
CA LEU A 120 -13.53 -11.61 21.66
C LEU A 120 -12.60 -12.63 22.31
N LEU A 121 -11.42 -12.89 21.72
CA LEU A 121 -10.42 -13.76 22.33
C LEU A 121 -9.92 -13.20 23.67
N LEU A 122 -9.74 -11.87 23.80
CA LEU A 122 -9.38 -11.24 25.07
C LEU A 122 -10.48 -11.43 26.13
N LEU A 123 -11.74 -11.25 25.75
CA LEU A 123 -12.88 -11.47 26.65
C LEU A 123 -12.97 -12.93 27.11
N ILE A 124 -12.78 -13.88 26.19
CA ILE A 124 -12.75 -15.31 26.52
C ILE A 124 -11.57 -15.63 27.46
N ARG A 125 -10.40 -15.04 27.21
CA ARG A 125 -9.20 -15.27 28.02
C ARG A 125 -9.39 -14.84 29.47
N PHE A 126 -9.98 -13.66 29.67
CA PHE A 126 -10.20 -13.10 31.01
C PHE A 126 -11.58 -13.42 31.59
N ARG A 127 -12.35 -14.35 31.00
CA ARG A 127 -13.73 -14.63 31.41
C ARG A 127 -13.90 -14.97 32.90
N ASN A 128 -12.88 -15.60 33.50
CA ASN A 128 -12.92 -16.04 34.90
C ASN A 128 -12.50 -14.93 35.89
N ASP A 129 -11.87 -13.84 35.42
CA ASP A 129 -11.39 -12.73 36.24
C ASP A 129 -11.54 -11.38 35.51
N LEU A 130 -12.70 -11.20 34.86
CA LEU A 130 -12.93 -10.08 33.95
C LEU A 130 -12.98 -8.75 34.71
N PHE A 131 -13.58 -8.77 35.91
CA PHE A 131 -13.77 -7.59 36.76
C PHE A 131 -12.64 -7.38 37.77
N GLY A 132 -11.68 -8.31 37.85
CA GLY A 132 -10.47 -8.19 38.66
C GLY A 132 -9.28 -7.81 37.79
N ALA A 133 -8.29 -8.70 37.69
CA ALA A 133 -7.04 -8.42 37.00
C ALA A 133 -7.20 -8.33 35.47
N GLY A 134 -8.28 -8.87 34.91
CA GLY A 134 -8.54 -8.85 33.46
C GLY A 134 -9.02 -7.51 32.92
N PHE A 135 -9.70 -6.70 33.73
CA PHE A 135 -10.35 -5.46 33.28
C PHE A 135 -9.38 -4.48 32.59
N PRO A 136 -8.19 -4.16 33.16
CA PRO A 136 -7.25 -3.26 32.52
C PRO A 136 -6.78 -3.75 31.15
N TYR A 137 -6.57 -5.06 30.98
CA TYR A 137 -6.12 -5.64 29.71
C TYR A 137 -7.19 -5.53 28.62
N VAL A 138 -8.46 -5.73 28.98
CA VAL A 138 -9.57 -5.59 28.03
C VAL A 138 -9.74 -4.13 27.62
N VAL A 139 -9.68 -3.19 28.57
CA VAL A 139 -9.76 -1.74 28.27
C VAL A 139 -8.61 -1.30 27.37
N VAL A 140 -7.38 -1.68 27.71
CA VAL A 140 -6.21 -1.35 26.89
C VAL A 140 -6.30 -2.03 25.52
N GLY A 141 -6.78 -3.27 25.44
CA GLY A 141 -7.01 -3.97 24.18
C GLY A 141 -8.04 -3.27 23.28
N LEU A 142 -9.10 -2.71 23.86
CA LEU A 142 -10.11 -1.93 23.14
C LEU A 142 -9.55 -0.60 22.62
N VAL A 143 -8.86 0.17 23.48
CA VAL A 143 -8.20 1.43 23.08
C VAL A 143 -7.17 1.17 21.99
N HIS A 144 -6.35 0.12 22.14
CA HIS A 144 -5.37 -0.28 21.15
C HIS A 144 -6.01 -0.68 19.82
N SER A 145 -7.10 -1.45 19.87
CA SER A 145 -7.85 -1.84 18.66
C SER A 145 -8.45 -0.64 17.94
N HIS A 146 -8.95 0.36 18.69
CA HIS A 146 -9.45 1.62 18.13
C HIS A 146 -8.34 2.39 17.41
N MET A 147 -7.21 2.62 18.08
CA MET A 147 -6.06 3.31 17.48
C MET A 147 -5.56 2.60 16.21
N LEU A 148 -5.49 1.27 16.21
CA LEU A 148 -5.09 0.52 15.02
C LEU A 148 -6.09 0.66 13.88
N LEU A 149 -7.38 0.75 14.17
CA LEU A 149 -8.40 0.97 13.14
C LEU A 149 -8.28 2.37 12.50
N GLU A 150 -7.95 3.40 13.30
CA GLU A 150 -7.66 4.74 12.80
C GLU A 150 -6.41 4.74 11.92
N ILE A 151 -5.32 4.14 12.39
CA ILE A 151 -4.08 4.00 11.62
C ILE A 151 -4.33 3.28 10.29
N ALA A 152 -5.10 2.18 10.30
CA ALA A 152 -5.47 1.46 9.08
C ALA A 152 -6.28 2.36 8.11
N THR A 153 -7.18 3.18 8.66
CA THR A 153 -8.02 4.10 7.88
C THR A 153 -7.18 5.22 7.25
N LEU A 154 -6.31 5.86 8.03
CA LEU A 154 -5.38 6.89 7.57
C LEU A 154 -4.45 6.37 6.47
N ARG A 155 -3.88 5.18 6.67
CA ARG A 155 -3.00 4.56 5.67
C ARG A 155 -3.73 4.27 4.36
N GLN A 156 -4.98 3.81 4.42
CA GLN A 156 -5.78 3.59 3.21
C GLN A 156 -6.06 4.91 2.49
N HIS A 157 -6.32 5.98 3.24
CA HIS A 157 -6.53 7.31 2.66
C HIS A 157 -5.26 7.84 1.99
N SER A 158 -4.10 7.71 2.65
CA SER A 158 -2.79 8.06 2.08
C SER A 158 -2.51 7.30 0.79
N GLN A 159 -2.69 5.98 0.77
CA GLN A 159 -2.47 5.16 -0.43
C GLN A 159 -3.38 5.56 -1.59
N ARG A 160 -4.65 5.90 -1.33
CA ARG A 160 -5.58 6.38 -2.37
C ARG A 160 -5.16 7.73 -2.90
N THR A 161 -4.68 8.61 -2.04
CA THR A 161 -4.20 9.95 -2.41
C THR A 161 -2.95 9.85 -3.27
N ASP A 162 -1.99 8.99 -2.90
CA ASP A 162 -0.78 8.73 -3.69
C ASP A 162 -1.12 8.17 -5.07
N MET A 163 -2.04 7.21 -5.16
CA MET A 163 -2.48 6.67 -6.46
C MET A 163 -3.15 7.73 -7.33
N ARG A 164 -4.00 8.59 -6.74
CA ARG A 164 -4.63 9.71 -7.46
C ARG A 164 -3.60 10.72 -7.93
N LEU A 165 -2.61 11.03 -7.10
CA LEU A 165 -1.54 11.96 -7.43
C LEU A 165 -0.67 11.42 -8.56
N GLN A 166 -0.32 10.13 -8.54
CA GLN A 166 0.39 9.49 -9.65
C GLN A 166 -0.43 9.49 -10.94
N HIS A 167 -1.74 9.26 -10.85
CA HIS A 167 -2.64 9.31 -12.00
C HIS A 167 -2.73 10.74 -12.56
N MET A 168 -2.90 11.74 -11.69
CA MET A 168 -2.95 13.15 -12.08
C MET A 168 -1.62 13.59 -12.72
N LEU A 169 -0.47 13.27 -12.11
CA LEU A 169 0.84 13.58 -12.69
C LEU A 169 1.01 13.00 -14.09
N ARG A 170 0.62 11.75 -14.32
CA ARG A 170 0.67 11.13 -15.66
C ARG A 170 -0.23 11.88 -16.64
N HIS A 171 -1.47 12.18 -16.23
CA HIS A 171 -2.42 12.88 -17.09
C HIS A 171 -2.01 14.33 -17.37
N SER A 172 -1.36 15.02 -16.44
CA SER A 172 -0.81 16.36 -16.63
C SER A 172 0.33 16.37 -17.65
N VAL A 173 1.20 15.34 -17.64
CA VAL A 173 2.24 15.17 -18.67
C VAL A 173 1.61 14.96 -20.05
N ASP A 174 0.58 14.11 -20.14
CA ASP A 174 -0.12 13.85 -21.40
C ASP A 174 -0.83 15.09 -21.94
N VAL A 175 -1.48 15.87 -21.08
CA VAL A 175 -2.15 17.13 -21.45
C VAL A 175 -1.14 18.20 -21.86
N ALA A 176 0.00 18.31 -21.17
CA ALA A 176 1.07 19.23 -21.55
C ALA A 176 1.65 18.86 -22.92
N PHE A 177 1.90 17.56 -23.16
CA PHE A 177 2.36 17.06 -24.45
C PHE A 177 1.35 17.33 -25.56
N ALA A 178 0.06 17.00 -25.35
CA ALA A 178 -1.00 17.24 -26.31
C ALA A 178 -1.21 18.74 -26.61
N SER A 179 -1.07 19.61 -25.61
CA SER A 179 -1.18 21.05 -25.78
C SER A 179 -0.03 21.60 -26.62
N VAL A 180 1.20 21.19 -26.34
CA VAL A 180 2.38 21.59 -27.15
C VAL A 180 2.27 21.05 -28.57
N GLN A 181 1.84 19.79 -28.73
CA GLN A 181 1.61 19.20 -30.04
C GLN A 181 0.51 19.94 -30.83
N SER A 182 -0.58 20.34 -30.16
CA SER A 182 -1.65 21.13 -30.77
C SER A 182 -1.17 22.50 -31.22
N VAL A 183 -0.37 23.20 -30.40
CA VAL A 183 0.24 24.49 -30.78
C VAL A 183 1.13 24.32 -32.01
N ILE A 184 1.97 23.29 -32.05
CA ILE A 184 2.82 23.00 -33.21
C ILE A 184 1.97 22.72 -34.46
N SER A 185 0.91 21.93 -34.35
CA SER A 185 0.03 21.63 -35.49
C SER A 185 -0.73 22.85 -35.98
N CYS A 186 -1.21 23.72 -35.10
CA CYS A 186 -1.98 24.91 -35.46
C CYS A 186 -1.11 26.04 -36.05
N PHE A 187 0.14 26.19 -35.60
CA PHE A 187 1.01 27.26 -36.07
C PHE A 187 1.79 26.94 -37.33
N CYS A 188 2.03 25.66 -37.65
CA CYS A 188 3.04 25.35 -38.65
C CYS A 188 2.65 24.40 -39.77
N ASP A 189 1.49 23.71 -39.74
CA ASP A 189 1.22 22.59 -40.69
C ASP A 189 2.41 21.60 -40.79
N ALA A 190 3.30 21.65 -39.78
CA ALA A 190 4.59 21.02 -39.74
C ALA A 190 4.52 19.99 -38.64
N THR A 191 4.55 18.73 -39.04
CA THR A 191 4.67 17.62 -38.11
C THR A 191 6.06 17.66 -37.49
N ALA A 192 6.12 17.86 -36.18
CA ALA A 192 7.37 17.76 -35.41
C ALA A 192 7.18 16.72 -34.32
N VAL A 193 8.03 15.68 -34.35
CA VAL A 193 7.99 14.63 -33.33
C VAL A 193 8.77 15.13 -32.11
N LEU A 194 8.08 15.22 -30.97
CA LEU A 194 8.65 15.58 -29.69
C LEU A 194 8.84 14.35 -28.80
N THR A 195 9.86 14.38 -27.95
CA THR A 195 10.05 13.42 -26.85
C THR A 195 9.25 13.85 -25.61
N ALA A 196 9.14 12.96 -24.63
CA ALA A 196 8.41 13.20 -23.38
C ALA A 196 8.90 14.44 -22.59
N ASP A 197 10.16 14.86 -22.80
CA ASP A 197 10.74 16.05 -22.18
C ASP A 197 10.52 17.33 -23.01
N LEU A 198 9.59 17.32 -23.98
CA LEU A 198 9.31 18.43 -24.90
C LEU A 198 10.53 18.87 -25.72
N LYS A 199 11.40 17.92 -26.07
CA LYS A 199 12.54 18.12 -26.98
C LYS A 199 12.26 17.53 -28.34
N PHE A 200 12.89 18.06 -29.38
CA PHE A 200 12.78 17.50 -30.73
C PHE A 200 13.39 16.10 -30.81
N ALA A 201 12.58 15.09 -31.12
CA ALA A 201 13.04 13.72 -31.35
C ALA A 201 13.84 13.61 -32.66
N GLU A 202 13.50 14.44 -33.64
CA GLU A 202 14.16 14.56 -34.93
C GLU A 202 14.24 16.04 -35.36
N SER A 203 15.23 16.37 -36.20
CA SER A 203 15.37 17.73 -36.72
C SER A 203 14.26 18.03 -37.73
N SER A 204 13.53 19.13 -37.53
CA SER A 204 12.46 19.54 -38.44
C SER A 204 12.92 20.68 -39.35
N THR A 205 13.06 20.40 -40.64
CA THR A 205 13.43 21.38 -41.68
C THR A 205 12.29 22.37 -41.94
N THR A 206 11.03 21.94 -41.79
CA THR A 206 9.83 22.75 -41.97
C THR A 206 9.73 23.83 -40.88
N LEU A 207 9.90 23.44 -39.60
CA LEU A 207 9.96 24.40 -38.49
C LEU A 207 11.13 25.38 -38.64
N ARG A 208 12.28 24.92 -39.14
CA ARG A 208 13.42 25.80 -39.41
C ARG A 208 13.10 26.87 -40.45
N THR A 209 12.33 26.51 -41.47
CA THR A 209 11.98 27.40 -42.58
C THR A 209 10.91 28.42 -42.14
N LEU A 210 9.93 28.00 -41.32
CA LEU A 210 8.86 28.87 -40.84
C LEU A 210 9.31 29.84 -39.74
N LEU A 211 10.15 29.38 -38.81
CA LEU A 211 10.56 30.17 -37.65
C LEU A 211 11.93 30.86 -37.84
N GLY A 212 12.63 30.58 -38.94
CA GLY A 212 13.97 31.10 -39.22
C GLY A 212 15.04 30.65 -38.21
N ARG A 213 14.74 29.66 -37.37
CA ARG A 213 15.60 29.17 -36.27
C ARG A 213 15.80 27.66 -36.36
N ALA A 214 17.00 27.18 -36.04
CA ALA A 214 17.32 25.76 -36.19
C ALA A 214 16.64 24.88 -35.12
N ALA A 215 15.59 24.15 -35.52
CA ALA A 215 14.92 23.09 -34.77
C ALA A 215 15.69 21.76 -34.88
N LEU A 216 16.80 21.67 -34.15
CA LEU A 216 17.70 20.50 -34.14
C LEU A 216 17.23 19.44 -33.14
N GLN A 217 17.56 18.18 -33.41
CA GLN A 217 17.32 17.07 -32.50
C GLN A 217 17.89 17.36 -31.10
N GLY A 218 17.13 17.06 -30.05
CA GLY A 218 17.51 17.23 -28.65
C GLY A 218 17.37 18.65 -28.10
N LYS A 219 17.07 19.66 -28.92
CA LYS A 219 16.73 21.01 -28.42
C LYS A 219 15.34 21.04 -27.80
N ALA A 220 15.17 21.86 -26.76
CA ALA A 220 13.88 22.09 -26.14
C ALA A 220 13.00 22.97 -27.04
N PHE A 221 11.68 22.73 -27.03
CA PHE A 221 10.73 23.57 -27.78
C PHE A 221 10.78 25.05 -27.36
N GLU A 222 11.04 25.32 -26.07
CA GLU A 222 11.21 26.69 -25.53
C GLU A 222 12.32 27.48 -26.25
N ASP A 223 13.30 26.82 -26.87
CA ASP A 223 14.37 27.46 -27.69
C ASP A 223 13.90 28.02 -29.02
N LEU A 224 12.71 27.65 -29.47
CA LEU A 224 12.12 28.20 -30.69
C LEU A 224 11.20 29.39 -30.42
N SER A 225 10.67 29.53 -29.20
CA SER A 225 9.84 30.68 -28.81
C SER A 225 10.63 32.01 -28.86
N HIS A 226 9.96 33.10 -29.23
CA HIS A 226 10.61 34.41 -29.30
C HIS A 226 11.04 34.86 -27.89
N LEU A 227 12.17 35.58 -27.77
CA LEU A 227 12.73 35.96 -26.45
C LEU A 227 11.74 36.76 -25.60
N GLY A 228 10.86 37.55 -26.22
CA GLY A 228 9.81 38.30 -25.54
C GLY A 228 8.64 37.44 -25.04
N ASP A 229 8.36 36.32 -25.70
CA ASP A 229 7.23 35.43 -25.38
C ASP A 229 7.65 34.33 -24.40
N ARG A 230 8.95 34.13 -24.18
CA ARG A 230 9.47 33.15 -23.22
C ARG A 230 9.03 33.43 -21.79
N ASP A 231 9.03 34.69 -21.39
CA ASP A 231 8.60 35.06 -20.04
C ASP A 231 7.08 34.96 -19.88
N GLU A 232 6.32 35.15 -20.96
CA GLU A 232 4.87 34.92 -20.98
C GLU A 232 4.54 33.44 -20.98
N TYR A 233 5.27 32.62 -21.74
CA TYR A 233 5.17 31.16 -21.71
C TYR A 233 5.57 30.60 -20.34
N ARG A 234 6.66 31.09 -19.73
CA ARG A 234 7.04 30.73 -18.36
C ARG A 234 6.00 31.16 -17.34
N ARG A 235 5.40 32.34 -17.50
CA ARG A 235 4.28 32.81 -16.66
C ARG A 235 3.05 31.93 -16.85
N LEU A 236 2.73 31.50 -18.07
CA LEU A 236 1.62 30.61 -18.34
C LEU A 236 1.85 29.23 -17.70
N VAL A 237 3.02 28.63 -17.92
CA VAL A 237 3.41 27.36 -17.28
C VAL A 237 3.41 27.49 -15.76
N ALA A 238 3.97 28.57 -15.22
CA ALA A 238 3.96 28.84 -13.78
C ALA A 238 2.53 29.01 -13.24
N SER A 239 1.65 29.73 -13.96
CA SER A 239 0.25 29.90 -13.57
C SER A 239 -0.52 28.58 -13.59
N VAL A 240 -0.29 27.72 -14.57
CA VAL A 240 -0.90 26.38 -14.63
C VAL A 240 -0.39 25.50 -13.48
N MET A 241 0.90 25.60 -13.13
CA MET A 241 1.45 24.92 -11.96
C MET A 241 0.92 25.49 -10.64
N GLU A 242 0.72 26.80 -10.56
CA GLU A 242 0.21 27.50 -9.37
C GLU A 242 -1.29 27.22 -9.17
N ASP A 243 -2.07 27.16 -10.25
CA ASP A 243 -3.48 26.75 -10.22
C ASP A 243 -3.63 25.27 -9.85
N ALA A 244 -2.78 24.39 -10.37
CA ALA A 244 -2.72 23.00 -9.91
C ALA A 244 -2.34 22.89 -8.42
N SER A 245 -1.47 23.79 -7.94
CA SER A 245 -1.08 23.87 -6.51
C SER A 245 -2.18 24.48 -5.63
N ARG A 246 -2.99 25.40 -6.17
CA ARG A 246 -4.15 25.98 -5.48
C ARG A 246 -5.32 25.00 -5.41
N GLU A 247 -5.58 24.23 -6.46
CA GLU A 247 -6.51 23.11 -6.40
C GLU A 247 -6.05 22.05 -5.38
N HIS A 248 -4.74 21.83 -5.27
CA HIS A 248 -4.13 20.98 -4.24
C HIS A 248 -4.34 21.55 -2.81
N ALA A 249 -4.26 22.86 -2.61
CA ALA A 249 -4.51 23.50 -1.30
C ALA A 249 -6.01 23.59 -0.97
N ALA A 250 -6.87 23.86 -1.95
CA ALA A 250 -8.32 23.92 -1.79
C ALA A 250 -8.92 22.53 -1.54
N GLY A 251 -8.40 21.49 -2.22
CA GLY A 251 -8.74 20.10 -1.94
C GLY A 251 -8.31 19.64 -0.54
N ALA A 252 -7.18 20.14 -0.04
CA ALA A 252 -6.73 19.90 1.34
C ALA A 252 -7.61 20.62 2.39
N HIS A 253 -8.10 21.84 2.09
CA HIS A 253 -9.02 22.57 2.98
C HIS A 253 -10.45 21.99 2.99
N LEU A 254 -10.96 21.50 1.85
CA LEU A 254 -12.26 20.81 1.80
C LEU A 254 -12.24 19.45 2.53
N ALA A 255 -11.09 18.78 2.57
CA ALA A 255 -10.90 17.57 3.37
C ALA A 255 -10.74 17.83 4.88
N ALA A 256 -10.43 19.08 5.27
CA ALA A 256 -10.31 19.51 6.67
C ALA A 256 -11.59 20.18 7.22
N GLY A 257 -12.55 20.51 6.36
CA GLY A 257 -13.81 21.19 6.72
C GLY A 257 -15.06 20.30 6.69
N SER A 258 -14.90 18.98 6.50
CA SER A 258 -16.02 18.01 6.49
C SER A 258 -16.05 17.12 7.74
N ASP A 259 -15.53 17.61 8.87
CA ASP A 259 -15.76 17.04 10.20
C ASP A 259 -17.13 17.49 10.75
#